data_AF-A0A3S0IPT5-F1
#
_entry.id   AF-A0A3S0IPT5-F1
#
_cell.length_a   1.000
_cell.length_b   1.000
_cell.length_c   1.000
_cell.angle_alpha   90.00
_cell.angle_beta   90.00
_cell.angle_gamma   90.00
#
_symmetry.space_group_name_H-M   'P 1'
#
loop_
_entity.id
_entity.type
_entity.pdbx_description
1 polymer ?
#
loop_
_entity_poly.entity_id
_entity_poly.type
_entity_poly.pdbx_seq_one_letter_code
_entity_poly.pdbx_strand_id
1 'polypeptide(L)' 'MIAFVFISVYFIPVLAIVFCLNLVEVLKKIKNDQATGKNTFWLTLSFMLIVWSIAVTAALGS' A
#
# COMPACT_ATOMS: atom_id res chain seq x y z
N MET A 1 -20.84 -6.32 4.89
CA MET A 1 -19.76 -6.49 5.90
C MET A 1 -18.83 -7.65 5.54
N ILE A 2 -19.31 -8.89 5.35
CA ILE A 2 -18.45 -10.06 5.04
C ILE A 2 -17.73 -9.95 3.68
N ALA A 3 -18.40 -9.45 2.63
CA ALA A 3 -17.78 -9.28 1.31
C ALA A 3 -16.61 -8.27 1.33
N PHE A 4 -16.70 -7.23 2.16
CA PHE A 4 -15.65 -6.21 2.29
C PHE A 4 -14.42 -6.78 3.01
N VAL A 5 -14.63 -7.62 4.03
CA VAL A 5 -13.56 -8.35 4.73
C VAL A 5 -12.88 -9.35 3.81
N PHE A 6 -13.64 -10.11 3.01
CA PHE A 6 -13.06 -11.04 2.02
C PHE A 6 -12.19 -10.30 1.00
N ILE A 7 -12.71 -9.21 0.43
CA ILE A 7 -11.96 -8.40 -0.54
C ILE A 7 -10.70 -7.82 0.11
N SER A 8 -10.79 -7.26 1.31
CA SER A 8 -9.61 -6.69 1.99
C SER A 8 -8.57 -7.76 2.37
N VAL A 9 -8.97 -8.95 2.80
CA VAL A 9 -8.03 -10.06 3.11
C VAL A 9 -7.23 -10.50 1.88
N TYR A 10 -7.83 -10.54 0.69
CA TYR A 10 -7.11 -10.91 -0.54
C TYR A 10 -6.41 -9.72 -1.21
N PHE A 11 -6.92 -8.50 -1.05
CA PHE A 11 -6.39 -7.31 -1.72
C PHE A 11 -5.24 -6.65 -0.93
N ILE A 12 -5.26 -6.73 0.41
CA ILE A 12 -4.17 -6.26 1.29
C ILE A 12 -2.82 -6.92 0.99
N PRO A 13 -2.68 -8.25 0.85
CA PRO A 13 -1.38 -8.86 0.56
C PRO A 13 -0.84 -8.43 -0.81
N VAL A 14 -1.71 -8.24 -1.80
CA VAL A 14 -1.31 -7.70 -3.12
C VAL A 14 -0.81 -6.25 -2.99
N LEU A 15 -1.55 -5.40 -2.27
CA LEU A 15 -1.13 -4.02 -1.98
C LEU A 15 0.19 -3.96 -1.19
N ALA A 16 0.41 -4.89 -0.26
CA ALA A 16 1.65 -4.98 0.51
C ALA A 16 2.85 -5.35 -0.38
N ILE A 17 2.68 -6.28 -1.32
CA ILE A 17 3.72 -6.61 -2.31
C ILE A 17 4.03 -5.39 -3.18
N VAL A 18 3.00 -4.70 -3.70
CA VAL A 18 3.17 -3.47 -4.49
C VAL A 18 3.88 -2.38 -3.69
N PHE A 19 3.53 -2.20 -2.42
CA PHE A 19 4.20 -1.26 -1.51
C PHE A 19 5.68 -1.60 -1.33
N CYS A 20 6.02 -2.86 -1.06
CA CYS A 20 7.40 -3.31 -0.92
C CYS A 20 8.22 -3.13 -2.21
N LEU A 21 7.65 -3.48 -3.36
CA LEU A 21 8.31 -3.31 -4.66
C LEU A 21 8.54 -1.83 -4.99
N ASN A 22 7.54 -0.99 -4.74
CA ASN A 22 7.67 0.47 -4.92
C ASN A 22 8.74 1.05 -3.99
N LEU A 23 8.87 0.56 -2.76
CA LEU A 23 9.89 1.01 -1.80
C LEU A 23 11.30 0.66 -2.30
N VAL A 24 11.47 -0.56 -2.81
CA VAL A 24 12.73 -1.01 -3.42
C VAL A 24 13.06 -0.20 -4.68
N GLU A 25 12.08 0.13 -5.52
CA GLU A 25 12.30 1.00 -6.68
C GLU A 25 12.67 2.43 -6.28
N VAL A 26 11.99 3.02 -5.29
CA VAL A 26 12.33 4.34 -4.74
C VAL A 26 13.77 4.35 -4.24
N LEU A 27 14.18 3.35 -3.45
CA LEU A 27 15.57 3.20 -2.98
C LEU A 27 16.57 3.06 -4.13
N LYS A 28 16.25 2.27 -5.16
CA LYS A 28 17.10 2.13 -6.36
C LYS A 28 17.19 3.42 -7.18
N LYS A 29 16.12 4.21 -7.25
CA LYS A 29 16.06 5.50 -7.95
C LYS A 29 16.82 6.59 -7.20
N ILE A 30 16.70 6.65 -5.87
CA ILE A 30 17.50 7.54 -5.02
C ILE A 30 18.99 7.25 -5.21
N LYS A 31 19.38 5.96 -5.24
CA LYS A 31 20.77 5.55 -5.48
C LYS A 31 21.30 5.93 -6.87
N ASN A 32 20.42 6.05 -7.87
CA ASN A 32 20.78 6.38 -9.26
C ASN A 32 20.46 7.84 -9.64
N ASP A 33 20.14 8.72 -8.69
CA ASP A 33 19.77 10.13 -8.94
C ASP A 33 18.63 10.30 -9.96
N GLN A 34 17.67 9.36 -9.97
CA GLN A 34 16.51 9.38 -10.88
C GLN A 34 15.28 9.99 -10.20
N ALA A 35 14.44 10.66 -11.00
CA ALA A 35 13.20 11.26 -10.53
C ALA A 35 12.28 10.23 -9.82
N THR A 36 12.15 10.39 -8.50
CA THR A 36 11.41 9.50 -7.60
C THR A 36 9.91 9.76 -7.55
N GLY A 37 9.44 10.89 -8.09
CA GLY A 37 8.08 11.41 -7.86
C GLY A 37 6.95 10.43 -8.19
N LYS A 38 7.06 9.69 -9.29
CA LYS A 38 6.01 8.74 -9.71
C LYS A 38 5.90 7.52 -8.80
N ASN A 39 7.04 7.01 -8.33
CA ASN A 39 7.10 5.84 -7.45
C ASN A 39 6.79 6.18 -5.99
N THR A 40 7.23 7.35 -5.53
CA THR A 40 6.88 7.86 -4.19
C THR A 40 5.38 8.12 -4.08
N PHE A 41 4.74 8.66 -5.13
CA PHE A 41 3.29 8.83 -5.14
C PHE A 41 2.55 7.49 -5.01
N TRP A 42 2.97 6.47 -5.77
CA TRP A 42 2.39 5.13 -5.71
C TRP A 42 2.65 4.44 -4.36
N LEU A 43 3.84 4.65 -3.76
CA LEU A 43 4.15 4.16 -2.42
C LEU A 43 3.19 4.75 -1.38
N THR A 44 3.06 6.08 -1.36
CA THR A 44 2.20 6.80 -0.40
C THR A 44 0.73 6.43 -0.58
N LEU A 45 0.26 6.31 -1.82
CA LEU A 45 -1.11 5.89 -2.12
C LEU A 45 -1.38 4.46 -1.63
N SER A 46 -0.45 3.52 -1.88
CA SER A 46 -0.57 2.13 -1.43
C SER A 46 -0.59 2.04 0.10
N PHE A 47 0.31 2.78 0.76
CA PHE A 47 0.37 2.83 2.22
C PHE A 47 -0.91 3.39 2.84
N MET A 48 -1.40 4.50 2.28
CA MET A 48 -2.64 5.13 2.74
C MET A 48 -3.83 4.18 2.60
N LEU A 49 -3.93 3.44 1.49
CA LEU A 49 -4.97 2.44 1.27
C LEU A 49 -4.88 1.26 2.26
N ILE A 50 -3.67 0.80 2.58
CA ILE A 50 -3.47 -0.27 3.57
C ILE A 50 -3.90 0.21 4.97
N VAL A 51 -3.40 1.36 5.42
CA VAL A 51 -3.73 1.91 6.75
C VAL A 51 -5.22 2.21 6.86
N TRP A 52 -5.84 2.77 5.82
CA TRP A 52 -7.28 3.01 5.77
C TRP A 52 -8.08 1.71 5.87
N SER A 53 -7.67 0.68 5.12
CA SER A 53 -8.34 -0.63 5.16
C SER A 53 -8.28 -1.26 6.55
N ILE A 54 -7.13 -1.17 7.22
CA ILE A 54 -6.96 -1.66 8.59
C ILE A 54 -7.81 -0.85 9.57
N ALA A 55 -7.76 0.48 9.49
CA ALA A 55 -8.51 1.39 10.38
C ALA A 55 -10.02 1.20 10.27
N VAL A 56 -10.55 1.08 9.04
CA VAL A 56 -11.98 0.82 8.81
C VAL A 56 -12.38 -0.57 9.32
N THR A 57 -11.53 -1.58 9.12
CA THR A 57 -11.81 -2.93 9.64
C THR A 57 -11.80 -2.95 11.17
N ALA A 58 -10.88 -2.22 11.81
CA ALA A 58 -10.83 -2.08 13.26
C ALA A 58 -12.03 -1.30 13.83
N ALA A 59 -12.47 -0.23 13.16
CA ALA A 59 -13.60 0.59 13.58
C ALA A 59 -14.97 -0.08 13.36
N LEU A 60 -15.08 -0.98 12.38
CA LEU A 60 -16.30 -1.78 12.15
C LEU A 60 -16.34 -3.08 12.95
N GLY A 61 -15.23 -3.46 13.58
CA GLY A 61 -15.10 -4.65 14.42
C GLY A 61 -15.33 -4.41 15.92
N SER A 62 -15.55 -3.15 16.34
CA SER A 62 -15.96 -2.72 17.69
C SER A 62 -17.45 -2.45 17.77
#